data_AF-A0A6G0WQ22-F1
#
_entry.id   AF-A0A6G0WQ22-F1
#
_cell.length_a   1.000
_cell.length_b   1.000
_cell.length_c   1.000
_cell.angle_alpha   90.00
_cell.angle_beta   90.00
_cell.angle_gamma   90.00
#
_symmetry.space_group_name_H-M   'P 1'
#
loop_
_entity.id
_entity.type
_entity.pdbx_description
1 polymer ?
#
loop_
_entity_poly.entity_id
_entity_poly.type
_entity_poly.pdbx_seq_one_letter_code
_entity_poly.pdbx_strand_id
1 'polypeptide(L)'
;MQVVEMPSSRRHTADAKKRLVGIHDVHAEGKSYLAYNMYIRTGYRVNYSMTNCLLSLFELHNETWNVWTHIIGSLIFAGLMYSVFNMEYPTHLWSLDDTPVPLEPAIHYLEEGRHTMHLFARNVLAPTRVHHALEYLIDTRYQEVMSKQLQVASIIFGHTIAQIPSLHRFHEILDVHAEGISYTVSEQMQHLQHELMILKERLEPSFDALKKSMPLKSVVTSYSQIHGMKQSLQSRLDSLTSYLRQLDTNDYPALQFVLKEFHGVADSVKNGLHAIADVSPSKLAPMLVVGNWPIKVFIGSAVVCLTLSSIYHLLWVQSAEASVVFIQLDYSGIILMIAGSFFPLIYYSFYCTPGLIYLYLGIISTLAVACLVASMVTKNSTIRSSMFLALGFFALVPIGHLILKHGIWDDHIQIFFKPLMLMGFLYLLGATIYGTRFPERFFPGHFDVWGHSHQLWHICVVVAALIHYGNAMQHYEWRWQTGCT
;
A
#
# COMPACT_ATOMS: atom_id res chain seq x y z
N MET A 1 42.76 -36.25 48.89
CA MET A 1 42.35 -37.55 48.32
C MET A 1 41.08 -37.99 49.04
N GLN A 2 39.92 -37.63 48.51
CA GLN A 2 38.65 -38.33 48.70
C GLN A 2 37.90 -38.12 47.39
N VAL A 3 38.02 -39.12 46.52
CA VAL A 3 37.31 -39.20 45.25
C VAL A 3 35.85 -39.44 45.63
N VAL A 4 35.03 -38.40 45.56
CA VAL A 4 33.58 -38.58 45.56
C VAL A 4 33.24 -39.14 44.19
N GLU A 5 33.01 -40.45 44.15
CA GLU A 5 32.50 -41.14 42.97
C GLU A 5 31.19 -40.46 42.54
N MET A 6 31.24 -39.75 41.40
CA MET A 6 30.04 -39.37 40.68
C MET A 6 29.36 -40.67 40.24
N PRO A 7 28.07 -40.90 40.56
CA PRO A 7 27.37 -42.06 40.04
C PRO A 7 27.35 -41.95 38.52
N SER A 8 27.93 -42.95 37.86
CA SER A 8 27.94 -43.10 36.42
C SER A 8 26.50 -43.33 35.93
N SER A 9 25.77 -42.26 35.61
CA SER A 9 24.50 -42.37 34.89
C SER A 9 24.72 -42.55 33.39
N ARG A 10 25.63 -43.46 33.00
CA ARG A 10 25.50 -44.15 31.71
C ARG A 10 24.45 -45.25 31.88
N ARG A 11 23.18 -44.85 32.02
CA ARG A 11 22.05 -45.72 31.69
C ARG A 11 21.55 -45.29 30.32
N HIS A 12 21.71 -46.18 29.37
CA HIS A 12 21.01 -46.16 28.08
C HIS A 12 19.54 -45.75 28.27
N THR A 13 19.13 -44.59 27.76
CA THR A 13 17.73 -44.16 27.66
C THR A 13 17.14 -44.54 26.30
N ALA A 14 17.35 -45.78 25.88
CA ALA A 14 16.78 -46.29 24.62
C ALA A 14 15.26 -46.53 24.70
N ASP A 15 14.61 -46.25 25.86
CA ASP A 15 13.20 -46.59 26.10
C ASP A 15 12.43 -45.54 26.94
N ALA A 16 12.86 -44.27 26.89
CA ALA A 16 12.17 -43.21 27.63
C ALA A 16 10.84 -42.85 26.93
N LYS A 17 9.71 -43.23 27.55
CA LYS A 17 8.36 -42.99 27.03
C LYS A 17 8.08 -41.48 26.85
N LYS A 18 7.41 -41.12 25.74
CA LYS A 18 6.92 -39.75 25.52
C LYS A 18 5.99 -39.32 26.66
N ARG A 19 6.15 -38.10 27.16
CA ARG A 19 5.32 -37.54 28.22
C ARG A 19 5.34 -36.02 28.24
N LEU A 20 4.24 -35.44 28.72
CA LEU A 20 4.17 -34.05 29.14
C LEU A 20 4.60 -33.95 30.60
N VAL A 21 5.44 -32.98 30.92
CA VAL A 21 6.02 -32.83 32.27
C VAL A 21 5.95 -31.39 32.76
N GLY A 22 6.17 -31.22 34.07
CA GLY A 22 6.30 -29.92 34.70
C GLY A 22 7.70 -29.32 34.54
N ILE A 23 7.82 -28.02 34.77
CA ILE A 23 9.09 -27.29 34.69
C ILE A 23 10.19 -27.87 35.59
N HIS A 24 9.82 -28.38 36.78
CA HIS A 24 10.76 -29.02 37.69
C HIS A 24 11.39 -30.30 37.11
N ASP A 25 10.59 -31.13 36.43
CA ASP A 25 11.06 -32.35 35.79
C ASP A 25 11.96 -32.05 34.59
N VAL A 26 11.64 -31.00 33.82
CA VAL A 26 12.47 -30.50 32.71
C VAL A 26 13.88 -30.16 33.21
N HIS A 27 13.99 -29.45 34.33
CA HIS A 27 15.28 -29.12 34.94
C HIS A 27 15.99 -30.36 35.51
N ALA A 28 15.26 -31.27 36.16
CA ALA A 28 15.80 -32.50 36.71
C ALA A 28 16.40 -33.42 35.63
N GLU A 29 15.82 -33.44 34.42
CA GLU A 29 16.31 -34.20 33.27
C GLU A 29 17.42 -33.48 32.47
N GLY A 30 17.89 -32.31 32.92
CA GLY A 30 18.93 -31.54 32.23
C GLY A 30 18.46 -30.89 30.91
N LYS A 31 17.15 -30.75 30.71
CA LYS A 31 16.53 -30.18 29.50
C LYS A 31 16.11 -28.73 29.69
N SER A 32 16.86 -27.97 30.49
CA SER A 32 16.55 -26.58 30.84
C SER A 32 16.36 -25.63 29.65
N TYR A 33 16.90 -25.96 28.46
CA TYR A 33 16.65 -25.20 27.24
C TYR A 33 15.16 -25.13 26.86
N LEU A 34 14.36 -26.13 27.28
CA LEU A 34 12.90 -26.15 27.07
C LEU A 34 12.14 -25.18 27.98
N ALA A 35 12.73 -24.75 29.10
CA ALA A 35 12.06 -23.97 30.13
C ALA A 35 12.56 -22.51 30.20
N TYR A 36 12.49 -21.78 29.08
CA TYR A 36 12.93 -20.38 29.01
C TYR A 36 12.02 -19.39 29.75
N ASN A 37 10.73 -19.73 29.91
CA ASN A 37 9.76 -18.93 30.65
C ASN A 37 9.41 -19.59 31.99
N MET A 38 9.97 -19.07 33.09
CA MET A 38 9.77 -19.61 34.45
C MET A 38 8.33 -19.54 34.98
N TYR A 39 7.45 -18.79 34.31
CA TYR A 39 6.06 -18.65 34.72
C TYR A 39 5.15 -19.74 34.15
N ILE A 40 5.60 -20.42 33.10
CA ILE A 40 4.93 -21.59 32.53
C ILE A 40 5.35 -22.82 33.34
N ARG A 41 4.40 -23.53 33.93
CA ARG A 41 4.71 -24.59 34.91
C ARG A 41 4.56 -26.00 34.38
N THR A 42 3.72 -26.21 33.37
CA THR A 42 3.36 -27.53 32.85
C THR A 42 3.26 -27.54 31.32
N GLY A 43 3.06 -28.73 30.75
CA GLY A 43 2.82 -28.90 29.31
C GLY A 43 4.08 -29.01 28.46
N TYR A 44 5.27 -29.22 29.07
CA TYR A 44 6.52 -29.41 28.34
C TYR A 44 6.62 -30.82 27.75
N ARG A 45 6.89 -30.91 26.45
CA ARG A 45 7.07 -32.19 25.75
C ARG A 45 8.49 -32.74 25.94
N VAL A 46 8.60 -33.94 26.51
CA VAL A 46 9.88 -34.59 26.79
C VAL A 46 9.92 -36.00 26.19
N ASN A 47 11.05 -36.35 25.55
CA ASN A 47 11.28 -37.61 24.83
C ASN A 47 10.36 -37.79 23.59
N TYR A 48 10.08 -36.70 22.89
CA TYR A 48 9.31 -36.73 21.64
C TYR A 48 10.26 -36.96 20.47
N SER A 49 10.09 -38.08 19.75
CA SER A 49 10.69 -38.27 18.42
C SER A 49 10.04 -37.35 17.40
N MET A 50 10.64 -37.22 16.21
CA MET A 50 10.10 -36.41 15.11
C MET A 50 8.64 -36.76 14.79
N THR A 51 8.32 -38.07 14.72
CA THR A 51 6.95 -38.54 14.50
C THR A 51 6.02 -38.16 15.65
N ASN A 52 6.49 -38.26 16.89
CA ASN A 52 5.71 -37.84 18.06
C ASN A 52 5.46 -36.32 18.04
N CYS A 53 6.41 -35.50 17.58
CA CYS A 53 6.19 -34.07 17.38
C CYS A 53 5.09 -33.80 16.37
N LEU A 54 5.10 -34.47 15.21
CA LEU A 54 4.02 -34.30 14.21
C LEU A 54 2.65 -34.70 14.76
N LEU A 55 2.58 -35.83 15.47
CA LEU A 55 1.34 -36.28 16.13
C LEU A 55 0.89 -35.33 17.24
N SER A 56 1.82 -34.61 17.88
CA SER A 56 1.50 -33.66 18.95
C SER A 56 0.79 -32.39 18.47
N LEU A 57 0.62 -32.18 17.16
CA LEU A 57 -0.27 -31.14 16.63
C LEU A 57 -1.70 -31.25 17.18
N PHE A 58 -2.12 -32.47 17.54
CA PHE A 58 -3.43 -32.77 18.11
C PHE A 58 -3.36 -33.11 19.61
N GLU A 59 -2.22 -32.86 20.26
CA GLU A 59 -2.03 -33.01 21.71
C GLU A 59 -1.93 -31.62 22.35
N LEU A 60 -2.57 -31.41 23.51
CA LEU A 60 -2.48 -30.14 24.23
C LEU A 60 -1.18 -30.07 25.01
N HIS A 61 -0.37 -29.05 24.69
CA HIS A 61 0.92 -28.76 25.30
C HIS A 61 1.14 -27.24 25.30
N ASN A 62 2.17 -26.78 26.00
CA ASN A 62 2.41 -25.33 26.18
C ASN A 62 2.68 -24.58 24.86
N GLU A 63 3.23 -25.27 23.87
CA GLU A 63 3.47 -24.71 22.53
C GLU A 63 2.29 -24.85 21.54
N THR A 64 1.15 -25.46 21.92
CA THR A 64 0.10 -25.84 20.95
C THR A 64 -0.42 -24.63 20.19
N TRP A 65 -0.73 -23.54 20.90
CA TRP A 65 -1.20 -22.33 20.26
C TRP A 65 -0.14 -21.61 19.46
N ASN A 66 1.12 -21.61 19.90
CA ASN A 66 2.19 -21.02 19.10
C ASN A 66 2.29 -21.72 17.74
N VAL A 67 2.17 -23.06 17.70
CA VAL A 67 2.16 -23.81 16.45
C VAL A 67 0.91 -23.49 15.62
N TRP A 68 -0.28 -23.54 16.20
CA TRP A 68 -1.53 -23.35 15.46
C TRP A 68 -1.75 -21.92 14.96
N THR A 69 -1.39 -20.88 15.71
CA THR A 69 -1.50 -19.49 15.22
C THR A 69 -0.69 -19.28 13.96
N HIS A 70 0.49 -19.92 13.88
CA HIS A 70 1.37 -19.82 12.72
C HIS A 70 0.94 -20.71 11.56
N ILE A 71 0.45 -21.92 11.81
CA ILE A 71 -0.12 -22.78 10.75
C ILE A 71 -1.34 -22.07 10.13
N ILE A 72 -2.27 -21.59 10.95
CA ILE A 72 -3.47 -20.88 10.47
C ILE A 72 -3.05 -19.62 9.72
N GLY A 73 -2.14 -18.81 10.29
CA GLY A 73 -1.61 -17.63 9.62
C GLY A 73 -0.99 -17.96 8.26
N SER A 74 -0.12 -18.98 8.19
CA SER A 74 0.52 -19.43 6.95
C SER A 74 -0.51 -19.86 5.90
N LEU A 75 -1.55 -20.60 6.30
CA LEU A 75 -2.64 -21.01 5.41
C LEU A 75 -3.46 -19.80 4.92
N ILE A 76 -3.73 -18.82 5.78
CA ILE A 76 -4.41 -17.57 5.38
C ILE A 76 -3.56 -16.85 4.31
N PHE A 77 -2.27 -16.63 4.57
CA PHE A 77 -1.39 -15.99 3.59
C PHE A 77 -1.18 -16.81 2.32
N ALA A 78 -1.19 -18.15 2.38
CA ALA A 78 -1.16 -19.01 1.20
C ALA A 78 -2.46 -18.87 0.37
N GLY A 79 -3.61 -18.75 1.03
CA GLY A 79 -4.89 -18.43 0.37
C GLY A 79 -4.87 -17.05 -0.30
N LEU A 80 -4.36 -16.02 0.40
CA LEU A 80 -4.15 -14.69 -0.16
C LEU A 80 -3.16 -14.73 -1.34
N MET A 81 -2.11 -15.53 -1.25
CA MET A 81 -1.14 -15.74 -2.33
C MET A 81 -1.83 -16.30 -3.56
N TYR A 82 -2.60 -17.37 -3.40
CA TYR A 82 -3.38 -17.96 -4.48
C TYR A 82 -4.33 -16.93 -5.09
N SER A 83 -5.05 -16.16 -4.28
CA SER A 83 -5.91 -15.06 -4.78
C SER A 83 -5.13 -14.08 -5.65
N VAL A 84 -3.98 -13.57 -5.18
CA VAL A 84 -3.16 -12.59 -5.91
C VAL A 84 -2.49 -13.17 -7.17
N PHE A 85 -2.17 -14.47 -7.19
CA PHE A 85 -1.69 -15.14 -8.41
C PHE A 85 -2.78 -15.34 -9.46
N ASN A 86 -4.02 -15.57 -9.04
CA ASN A 86 -5.17 -15.72 -9.93
C ASN A 86 -5.89 -14.41 -10.24
N MET A 87 -5.37 -13.28 -9.77
CA MET A 87 -5.75 -11.98 -10.33
C MET A 87 -5.31 -11.96 -11.79
N GLU A 88 -6.25 -12.15 -12.72
CA GLU A 88 -5.99 -12.00 -14.16
C GLU A 88 -5.44 -10.58 -14.41
N TYR A 89 -4.31 -10.49 -15.12
CA TYR A 89 -3.92 -9.21 -15.71
C TYR A 89 -4.82 -8.97 -16.92
N PRO A 90 -5.19 -7.73 -17.25
CA PRO A 90 -5.83 -7.43 -18.52
C PRO A 90 -4.82 -7.59 -19.67
N THR A 91 -4.40 -8.82 -19.97
CA THR A 91 -3.57 -9.17 -21.14
C THR A 91 -4.42 -9.44 -22.37
N HIS A 92 -5.75 -9.60 -22.22
CA HIS A 92 -6.70 -9.81 -23.31
C HIS A 92 -7.06 -8.55 -24.11
N LEU A 93 -6.52 -7.37 -23.76
CA LEU A 93 -6.65 -6.15 -24.57
C LEU A 93 -6.03 -6.26 -25.99
N TRP A 94 -5.41 -7.41 -26.33
CA TRP A 94 -4.73 -7.65 -27.60
C TRP A 94 -5.31 -8.81 -28.43
N SER A 95 -6.37 -9.51 -27.98
CA SER A 95 -7.04 -10.54 -28.79
C SER A 95 -8.24 -9.95 -29.53
N LEU A 96 -8.10 -9.85 -30.86
CA LEU A 96 -9.02 -9.32 -31.87
C LEU A 96 -10.32 -10.15 -32.08
N ASP A 97 -10.91 -10.76 -31.05
CA ASP A 97 -12.13 -11.57 -31.24
C ASP A 97 -13.39 -10.85 -30.72
N ASP A 98 -14.13 -10.25 -31.66
CA ASP A 98 -15.43 -9.55 -31.53
C ASP A 98 -16.59 -10.50 -31.12
N THR A 99 -16.53 -11.14 -29.96
CA THR A 99 -17.68 -11.91 -29.44
C THR A 99 -18.36 -11.18 -28.27
N PRO A 100 -19.62 -10.73 -28.42
CA PRO A 100 -20.33 -10.03 -27.35
C PRO A 100 -20.75 -10.99 -26.24
N VAL A 101 -20.30 -10.74 -25.02
CA VAL A 101 -20.64 -11.50 -23.80
C VAL A 101 -21.88 -10.84 -23.14
N PRO A 102 -22.88 -11.61 -22.68
CA PRO A 102 -24.09 -11.04 -22.07
C PRO A 102 -23.80 -10.41 -20.69
N LEU A 103 -24.34 -9.20 -20.47
CA LEU A 103 -24.24 -8.44 -19.21
C LEU A 103 -25.07 -9.11 -18.10
N GLU A 104 -24.41 -9.63 -17.07
CA GLU A 104 -25.03 -9.93 -15.78
C GLU A 104 -25.25 -8.65 -14.95
N PRO A 105 -26.28 -8.61 -14.07
CA PRO A 105 -26.67 -7.41 -13.33
C PRO A 105 -25.57 -6.88 -12.40
N ALA A 106 -25.46 -5.55 -12.31
CA ALA A 106 -24.42 -4.84 -11.58
C ALA A 106 -24.45 -5.13 -10.07
N ILE A 107 -23.47 -5.89 -9.58
CA ILE A 107 -23.23 -6.09 -8.15
C ILE A 107 -22.34 -4.95 -7.65
N HIS A 108 -22.81 -4.17 -6.67
CA HIS A 108 -22.05 -3.08 -6.06
C HIS A 108 -21.09 -3.60 -4.98
N TYR A 109 -19.79 -3.47 -5.22
CA TYR A 109 -18.72 -3.95 -4.31
C TYR A 109 -18.30 -2.92 -3.24
N LEU A 110 -18.85 -1.72 -3.31
CA LEU A 110 -18.58 -0.59 -2.43
C LEU A 110 -19.87 0.19 -2.20
N GLU A 111 -20.20 0.42 -0.94
CA GLU A 111 -21.23 1.36 -0.49
C GLU A 111 -20.57 2.33 0.50
N GLU A 112 -20.74 3.64 0.26
CA GLU A 112 -20.27 4.71 1.17
C GLU A 112 -18.76 4.63 1.52
N GLY A 113 -17.93 4.20 0.58
CA GLY A 113 -16.48 4.11 0.79
C GLY A 113 -16.04 2.95 1.69
N ARG A 114 -16.91 1.98 1.96
CA ARG A 114 -16.59 0.70 2.62
C ARG A 114 -16.94 -0.46 1.71
N HIS A 115 -16.11 -1.49 1.71
CA HIS A 115 -16.37 -2.70 0.93
C HIS A 115 -17.60 -3.43 1.47
N THR A 116 -18.48 -3.88 0.58
CA THR A 116 -19.61 -4.75 0.95
C THR A 116 -19.11 -6.18 1.17
N MET A 117 -19.76 -6.95 2.05
CA MET A 117 -19.40 -8.36 2.31
C MET A 117 -19.43 -9.25 1.06
N HIS A 118 -20.11 -8.80 0.01
CA HIS A 118 -20.16 -9.47 -1.29
C HIS A 118 -18.80 -9.49 -2.00
N LEU A 119 -17.96 -8.46 -1.84
CA LEU A 119 -16.60 -8.44 -2.38
C LEU A 119 -15.69 -9.45 -1.66
N PHE A 120 -15.79 -9.51 -0.33
CA PHE A 120 -15.04 -10.48 0.47
C PHE A 120 -15.48 -11.92 0.17
N ALA A 121 -16.79 -12.19 0.12
CA ALA A 121 -17.31 -13.51 -0.21
C ALA A 121 -16.95 -13.95 -1.64
N ARG A 122 -16.98 -13.03 -2.62
CA ARG A 122 -16.59 -13.32 -4.01
C ARG A 122 -15.08 -13.58 -4.16
N ASN A 123 -14.23 -12.87 -3.43
CA ASN A 123 -12.77 -12.97 -3.57
C ASN A 123 -12.13 -14.07 -2.70
N VAL A 124 -12.78 -14.46 -1.60
CA VAL A 124 -12.23 -15.43 -0.63
C VAL A 124 -12.96 -16.78 -0.66
N LEU A 125 -14.27 -16.82 -0.98
CA LEU A 125 -15.09 -18.04 -0.86
C LEU A 125 -15.53 -18.65 -2.20
N ALA A 126 -15.49 -17.92 -3.33
CA ALA A 126 -15.92 -18.44 -4.62
C ALA A 126 -14.76 -19.04 -5.44
N PRO A 127 -14.89 -20.26 -6.00
CA PRO A 127 -13.84 -20.93 -6.78
C PRO A 127 -13.80 -20.46 -8.25
N THR A 128 -14.27 -19.25 -8.55
CA THR A 128 -14.42 -18.79 -9.93
C THR A 128 -13.18 -18.08 -10.41
N ARG A 129 -12.59 -18.64 -11.49
CA ARG A 129 -11.63 -17.98 -12.38
C ARG A 129 -12.10 -16.55 -12.62
N VAL A 130 -11.26 -15.59 -12.23
CA VAL A 130 -11.51 -14.19 -12.48
C VAL A 130 -11.40 -13.99 -13.98
N HIS A 131 -12.47 -14.15 -14.76
CA HIS A 131 -12.49 -13.57 -16.10
C HIS A 131 -12.60 -12.06 -15.90
N HIS A 132 -11.47 -11.36 -15.98
CA HIS A 132 -11.51 -9.94 -16.30
C HIS A 132 -11.86 -9.87 -17.79
N ALA A 133 -13.14 -10.07 -18.09
CA ALA A 133 -13.68 -10.00 -19.43
C ALA A 133 -13.26 -8.66 -20.07
N LEU A 134 -12.76 -8.81 -21.29
CA LEU A 134 -12.70 -7.80 -22.32
C LEU A 134 -13.84 -6.78 -22.20
N GLU A 135 -13.52 -5.54 -22.57
CA GLU A 135 -14.38 -4.35 -22.51
C GLU A 135 -14.49 -3.68 -21.13
N TYR A 136 -13.45 -2.94 -20.75
CA TYR A 136 -13.73 -1.65 -20.11
C TYR A 136 -14.24 -0.69 -21.20
N LEU A 137 -15.47 -0.93 -21.68
CA LEU A 137 -16.35 0.17 -22.01
C LEU A 137 -16.35 1.03 -20.74
N ILE A 138 -15.85 2.27 -20.86
CA ILE A 138 -16.02 3.28 -19.83
C ILE A 138 -17.49 3.16 -19.38
N ASP A 139 -17.76 2.96 -18.08
CA ASP A 139 -19.12 2.83 -17.55
C ASP A 139 -20.03 3.84 -18.26
N THR A 140 -21.12 3.40 -18.88
CA THR A 140 -22.04 4.29 -19.62
C THR A 140 -22.43 5.52 -18.80
N ARG A 141 -22.56 5.39 -17.48
CA ARG A 141 -22.80 6.49 -16.55
C ARG A 141 -21.59 7.42 -16.45
N TYR A 142 -20.38 6.90 -16.47
CA TYR A 142 -19.14 7.67 -16.45
C TYR A 142 -18.82 8.31 -17.82
N GLN A 143 -19.13 7.66 -18.95
CA GLN A 143 -19.12 8.27 -20.28
C GLN A 143 -20.10 9.44 -20.33
N GLU A 144 -21.29 9.27 -19.77
CA GLU A 144 -22.30 10.32 -19.70
C GLU A 144 -21.83 11.48 -18.82
N VAL A 145 -21.19 11.20 -17.67
CA VAL A 145 -20.59 12.23 -16.80
C VAL A 145 -19.45 12.97 -17.49
N MET A 146 -18.51 12.26 -18.13
CA MET A 146 -17.41 12.88 -18.88
C MET A 146 -17.92 13.72 -20.05
N SER A 147 -18.88 13.19 -20.81
CA SER A 147 -19.51 13.90 -21.92
C SER A 147 -20.19 15.18 -21.43
N LYS A 148 -20.94 15.11 -20.32
CA LYS A 148 -21.56 16.28 -19.69
C LYS A 148 -20.53 17.30 -19.20
N GLN A 149 -19.46 16.87 -18.53
CA GLN A 149 -18.42 17.78 -18.03
C GLN A 149 -17.65 18.47 -19.15
N LEU A 150 -17.27 17.74 -20.20
CA LEU A 150 -16.63 18.31 -21.39
C LEU A 150 -17.58 19.26 -22.14
N GLN A 151 -18.88 18.95 -22.19
CA GLN A 151 -19.89 19.81 -22.77
C GLN A 151 -20.05 21.12 -21.97
N VAL A 152 -20.09 21.04 -20.64
CA VAL A 152 -20.12 22.21 -19.76
C VAL A 152 -18.88 23.09 -19.99
N ALA A 153 -17.70 22.49 -20.05
CA ALA A 153 -16.47 23.23 -20.33
C ALA A 153 -16.48 23.92 -21.70
N SER A 154 -16.94 23.23 -22.75
CA SER A 154 -17.06 23.79 -24.10
C SER A 154 -18.04 24.98 -24.16
N ILE A 155 -19.17 24.89 -23.46
CA ILE A 155 -20.14 26.00 -23.36
C ILE A 155 -19.52 27.20 -22.65
N ILE A 156 -18.84 26.97 -21.51
CA ILE A 156 -18.15 28.02 -20.75
C ILE A 156 -17.12 28.73 -21.63
N PHE A 157 -16.30 27.98 -22.37
CA PHE A 157 -15.32 28.57 -23.29
C PHE A 157 -15.97 29.31 -24.45
N GLY A 158 -17.05 28.77 -25.03
CA GLY A 158 -17.79 29.45 -26.09
C GLY A 158 -18.35 30.81 -25.66
N HIS A 159 -18.94 30.88 -24.47
CA HIS A 159 -19.42 32.14 -23.90
C HIS A 159 -18.27 33.12 -23.65
N THR A 160 -17.16 32.62 -23.12
CA THR A 160 -15.99 33.45 -22.80
C THR A 160 -15.33 34.01 -24.06
N ILE A 161 -15.18 33.21 -25.12
CA ILE A 161 -14.65 33.64 -26.42
C ILE A 161 -15.52 34.73 -27.06
N ALA A 162 -16.85 34.63 -26.91
CA ALA A 162 -17.79 35.63 -27.42
C ALA A 162 -17.76 36.94 -26.61
N GLN A 163 -17.40 36.87 -25.32
CA GLN A 163 -17.30 38.03 -24.44
C GLN A 163 -16.03 38.85 -24.69
N ILE A 164 -14.90 38.22 -25.04
CA ILE A 164 -13.61 38.91 -25.20
C ILE A 164 -13.65 40.12 -26.17
N PRO A 165 -14.25 40.04 -27.38
CA PRO A 165 -14.34 41.19 -28.29
C PRO A 165 -15.11 42.38 -27.72
N SER A 166 -16.09 42.14 -26.85
CA SER A 166 -16.88 43.21 -26.23
C SER A 166 -16.06 44.05 -25.24
N LEU A 167 -14.97 43.51 -24.71
CA LEU A 167 -14.05 44.20 -23.81
C LEU A 167 -13.19 45.25 -24.54
N HIS A 168 -13.14 45.23 -25.87
CA HIS A 168 -12.44 46.25 -26.65
C HIS A 168 -13.02 47.66 -26.43
N ARG A 169 -14.28 47.75 -26.00
CA ARG A 169 -14.91 49.03 -25.62
C ARG A 169 -14.24 49.68 -24.41
N PHE A 170 -13.56 48.90 -23.57
CA PHE A 170 -12.86 49.39 -22.40
C PHE A 170 -11.43 49.85 -22.68
N HIS A 171 -10.89 49.62 -23.88
CA HIS A 171 -9.57 50.11 -24.28
C HIS A 171 -9.48 51.64 -24.20
N GLU A 172 -10.52 52.36 -24.61
CA GLU A 172 -10.57 53.82 -24.52
C GLU A 172 -10.50 54.31 -23.06
N ILE A 173 -11.11 53.58 -22.13
CA ILE A 173 -11.09 53.91 -20.70
C ILE A 173 -9.71 53.60 -20.10
N LEU A 174 -9.07 52.51 -20.54
CA LEU A 174 -7.73 52.12 -20.11
C LEU A 174 -6.65 53.07 -20.66
N ASP A 175 -6.78 53.52 -21.91
CA ASP A 175 -5.84 54.46 -22.52
C ASP A 175 -5.86 55.83 -21.85
N VAL A 176 -7.02 56.30 -21.39
CA VAL A 176 -7.16 57.59 -20.72
C VAL A 176 -6.55 57.60 -19.32
N HIS A 177 -6.56 56.47 -18.60
CA HIS A 177 -6.17 56.41 -17.18
C HIS A 177 -4.86 55.66 -16.94
N ALA A 178 -4.32 54.99 -17.97
CA ALA A 178 -3.28 53.98 -17.81
C ALA A 178 -2.46 53.84 -19.11
N GLU A 179 -1.60 54.83 -19.39
CA GLU A 179 -0.77 54.86 -20.62
C GLU A 179 0.01 53.55 -20.82
N GLY A 180 -0.19 52.90 -21.96
CA GLY A 180 0.50 51.65 -22.34
C GLY A 180 -0.11 50.34 -21.79
N ILE A 181 -1.00 50.40 -20.80
CA ILE A 181 -1.63 49.21 -20.19
C ILE A 181 -2.70 48.62 -21.11
N SER A 182 -3.44 49.45 -21.83
CA SER A 182 -4.45 49.05 -22.83
C SER A 182 -3.87 48.10 -23.88
N TYR A 183 -2.68 48.42 -24.40
CA TYR A 183 -2.00 47.60 -25.41
C TYR A 183 -1.63 46.21 -24.87
N THR A 184 -1.00 46.15 -23.69
CA THR A 184 -0.59 44.88 -23.07
C THR A 184 -1.80 44.00 -22.70
N VAL A 185 -2.87 44.59 -22.15
CA VAL A 185 -4.09 43.84 -21.82
C VAL A 185 -4.79 43.33 -23.09
N SER A 186 -4.85 44.14 -24.13
CA SER A 186 -5.41 43.75 -25.44
C SER A 186 -4.63 42.58 -26.06
N GLU A 187 -3.30 42.65 -26.06
CA GLU A 187 -2.43 41.59 -26.57
C GLU A 187 -2.64 40.28 -25.80
N GLN A 188 -2.66 40.33 -24.45
CA GLN A 188 -2.93 39.14 -23.63
C GLN A 188 -4.33 38.56 -23.89
N MET A 189 -5.34 39.41 -24.14
CA MET A 189 -6.70 38.95 -24.40
C MET A 189 -6.83 38.31 -25.79
N GLN A 190 -6.16 38.86 -26.80
CA GLN A 190 -6.13 38.25 -28.13
C GLN A 190 -5.43 36.88 -28.10
N HIS A 191 -4.31 36.77 -27.38
CA HIS A 191 -3.64 35.49 -27.18
C HIS A 191 -4.52 34.49 -26.42
N LEU A 192 -5.17 34.91 -25.35
CA LEU A 192 -6.11 34.08 -24.58
C LEU A 192 -7.27 33.60 -25.47
N GLN A 193 -7.85 34.49 -26.27
CA GLN A 193 -8.92 34.17 -27.20
C GLN A 193 -8.47 33.12 -28.23
N HIS A 194 -7.28 33.28 -28.80
CA HIS A 194 -6.73 32.35 -29.78
C HIS A 194 -6.48 30.96 -29.18
N GLU A 195 -5.85 30.88 -28.01
CA GLU A 195 -5.61 29.60 -27.34
C GLU A 195 -6.93 28.92 -26.90
N LEU A 196 -7.93 29.69 -26.45
CA LEU A 196 -9.26 29.18 -26.13
C LEU A 196 -10.01 28.66 -27.36
N MET A 197 -9.88 29.32 -28.52
CA MET A 197 -10.45 28.84 -29.78
C MET A 197 -9.85 27.50 -30.19
N ILE A 198 -8.53 27.36 -30.14
CA ILE A 198 -7.84 26.09 -30.44
C ILE A 198 -8.26 25.00 -29.44
N LEU A 199 -8.37 25.34 -28.16
CA LEU A 199 -8.78 24.39 -27.13
C LEU A 199 -10.22 23.91 -27.37
N LYS A 200 -11.13 24.83 -27.70
CA LYS A 200 -12.54 24.53 -28.03
C LYS A 200 -12.64 23.64 -29.28
N GLU A 201 -11.95 23.99 -30.35
CA GLU A 201 -11.95 23.22 -31.61
C GLU A 201 -11.42 21.79 -31.42
N ARG A 202 -10.53 21.56 -30.44
CA ARG A 202 -10.02 20.23 -30.10
C ARG A 202 -10.93 19.43 -29.15
N LEU A 203 -11.78 20.11 -28.38
CA LEU A 203 -12.76 19.48 -27.50
C LEU A 203 -13.95 18.90 -28.27
N GLU A 204 -14.35 19.54 -29.38
CA GLU A 204 -15.56 19.21 -30.15
C GLU A 204 -15.48 17.83 -30.88
N PRO A 205 -14.38 17.46 -31.55
CA PRO A 205 -14.19 16.12 -32.12
C PRO A 205 -14.08 15.03 -31.05
N SER A 206 -13.57 15.37 -29.87
CA SER A 206 -13.43 14.45 -28.75
C SER A 206 -14.79 14.05 -28.16
N PHE A 207 -15.77 14.97 -28.19
CA PHE A 207 -17.17 14.73 -27.79
C PHE A 207 -17.89 13.72 -28.70
N ASP A 208 -17.86 13.93 -30.01
CA ASP A 208 -18.56 13.08 -30.97
C ASP A 208 -17.99 11.66 -31.01
N ALA A 209 -16.69 11.54 -30.72
CA ALA A 209 -15.99 10.29 -30.70
C ALA A 209 -16.15 9.53 -29.36
N LEU A 210 -16.32 10.23 -28.22
CA LEU A 210 -16.71 9.64 -26.92
C LEU A 210 -18.12 9.02 -26.97
N LYS A 211 -19.04 9.63 -27.73
CA LYS A 211 -20.42 9.14 -27.92
C LYS A 211 -20.51 7.89 -28.82
N LYS A 212 -19.45 7.59 -29.58
CA LYS A 212 -19.35 6.47 -30.54
C LYS A 212 -18.44 5.32 -30.07
N SER A 213 -18.29 5.15 -28.76
CA SER A 213 -17.58 4.01 -28.13
C SER A 213 -16.16 3.76 -28.66
N MET A 214 -15.23 4.70 -28.41
CA MET A 214 -13.82 4.56 -28.81
C MET A 214 -12.96 3.71 -27.85
N PRO A 215 -11.84 3.14 -28.34
CA PRO A 215 -10.83 2.52 -27.50
C PRO A 215 -10.03 3.56 -26.68
N LEU A 216 -9.81 3.25 -25.40
CA LEU A 216 -9.16 4.06 -24.35
C LEU A 216 -7.92 4.86 -24.78
N LYS A 217 -7.12 4.31 -25.70
CA LYS A 217 -5.87 4.88 -26.22
C LYS A 217 -6.07 6.24 -26.92
N SER A 218 -7.16 6.43 -27.65
CA SER A 218 -7.44 7.70 -28.35
C SER A 218 -7.82 8.80 -27.36
N VAL A 219 -8.59 8.47 -26.32
CA VAL A 219 -8.99 9.39 -25.25
C VAL A 219 -7.77 9.86 -24.44
N VAL A 220 -6.85 8.96 -24.12
CA VAL A 220 -5.58 9.29 -23.42
C VAL A 220 -4.71 10.24 -24.24
N THR A 221 -4.59 10.00 -25.55
CA THR A 221 -3.77 10.82 -26.46
C THR A 221 -4.36 12.21 -26.64
N SER A 222 -5.69 12.32 -26.76
CA SER A 222 -6.37 13.62 -26.81
C SER A 222 -6.23 14.38 -25.49
N TYR A 223 -6.31 13.70 -24.34
CA TYR A 223 -6.15 14.36 -23.05
C TYR A 223 -4.75 14.91 -22.83
N SER A 224 -3.67 14.18 -23.16
CA SER A 224 -2.31 14.67 -22.89
C SER A 224 -2.04 16.01 -23.58
N GLN A 225 -2.60 16.20 -24.78
CA GLN A 225 -2.58 17.47 -25.50
C GLN A 225 -3.43 18.54 -24.82
N ILE A 226 -4.66 18.19 -24.39
CA ILE A 226 -5.55 19.09 -23.64
C ILE A 226 -4.92 19.53 -22.31
N HIS A 227 -4.23 18.63 -21.63
CA HIS A 227 -3.56 18.89 -20.35
C HIS A 227 -2.37 19.85 -20.50
N GLY A 228 -1.54 19.67 -21.53
CA GLY A 228 -0.46 20.60 -21.85
C GLY A 228 -0.99 22.01 -22.15
N MET A 229 -2.07 22.10 -22.91
CA MET A 229 -2.73 23.39 -23.19
C MET A 229 -3.34 24.01 -21.92
N LYS A 230 -4.00 23.20 -21.07
CA LYS A 230 -4.55 23.66 -19.78
C LYS A 230 -3.48 24.29 -18.90
N GLN A 231 -2.32 23.63 -18.73
CA GLN A 231 -1.24 24.16 -17.89
C GLN A 231 -0.68 25.49 -18.43
N SER A 232 -0.50 25.59 -19.75
CA SER A 232 -0.09 26.84 -20.40
C SER A 232 -1.11 27.95 -20.15
N LEU A 233 -2.40 27.66 -20.35
CA LEU A 233 -3.47 28.64 -20.22
C LEU A 233 -3.66 29.09 -18.76
N GLN A 234 -3.52 28.18 -17.81
CA GLN A 234 -3.62 28.48 -16.38
C GLN A 234 -2.46 29.35 -15.89
N SER A 235 -1.22 29.07 -16.33
CA SER A 235 -0.05 29.91 -16.05
C SER A 235 -0.22 31.34 -16.59
N ARG A 236 -0.74 31.48 -17.83
CA ARG A 236 -1.05 32.79 -18.42
C ARG A 236 -2.15 33.52 -17.66
N LEU A 237 -3.19 32.81 -17.23
CA LEU A 237 -4.30 33.37 -16.48
C LEU A 237 -3.87 33.88 -15.11
N ASP A 238 -2.98 33.15 -14.42
CA ASP A 238 -2.42 33.56 -13.14
C ASP A 238 -1.52 34.79 -13.30
N SER A 239 -0.72 34.83 -14.37
CA SER A 239 0.08 36.02 -14.75
C SER A 239 -0.82 37.23 -14.99
N LEU A 240 -1.86 37.09 -15.81
CA LEU A 240 -2.83 38.15 -16.10
C LEU A 240 -3.53 38.62 -14.82
N THR A 241 -4.02 37.70 -13.98
CA THR A 241 -4.72 38.04 -12.73
C THR A 241 -3.78 38.77 -11.77
N SER A 242 -2.51 38.36 -11.70
CA SER A 242 -1.51 39.05 -10.88
C SER A 242 -1.22 40.46 -11.39
N TYR A 243 -1.15 40.65 -12.72
CA TYR A 243 -0.95 41.95 -13.35
C TYR A 243 -2.14 42.88 -13.09
N LEU A 244 -3.37 42.39 -13.27
CA LEU A 244 -4.59 43.17 -13.01
C LEU A 244 -4.72 43.60 -11.55
N ARG A 245 -4.19 42.82 -10.60
CA ARG A 245 -4.16 43.17 -9.17
C ARG A 245 -3.13 44.24 -8.79
N GLN A 246 -2.09 44.44 -9.61
CA GLN A 246 -1.05 45.43 -9.35
C GLN A 246 -1.46 46.85 -9.78
N LEU A 247 -2.57 46.99 -10.50
CA LEU A 247 -3.12 48.28 -10.92
C LEU A 247 -3.78 48.97 -9.73
N ASP A 248 -3.24 50.12 -9.31
CA ASP A 248 -3.82 50.95 -8.24
C ASP A 248 -5.10 51.63 -8.75
N THR A 249 -6.24 51.26 -8.17
CA THR A 249 -7.58 51.63 -8.65
C THR A 249 -8.40 52.38 -7.61
N ASN A 250 -7.77 52.83 -6.54
CA ASN A 250 -8.46 53.49 -5.43
C ASN A 250 -9.09 54.83 -5.83
N ASP A 251 -8.56 55.49 -6.86
CA ASP A 251 -8.99 56.83 -7.27
C ASP A 251 -9.97 56.87 -8.46
N TYR A 252 -10.25 55.72 -9.11
CA TYR A 252 -11.05 55.69 -10.36
C TYR A 252 -12.13 54.58 -10.38
N PRO A 253 -13.40 54.89 -10.05
CA PRO A 253 -14.49 53.92 -10.03
C PRO A 253 -14.77 53.24 -11.39
N ALA A 254 -14.55 53.96 -12.50
CA ALA A 254 -14.69 53.41 -13.84
C ALA A 254 -13.67 52.31 -14.13
N LEU A 255 -12.43 52.45 -13.62
CA LEU A 255 -11.38 51.46 -13.77
C LEU A 255 -11.67 50.19 -12.95
N GLN A 256 -12.28 50.33 -11.76
CA GLN A 256 -12.73 49.18 -10.96
C GLN A 256 -13.79 48.34 -11.68
N PHE A 257 -14.73 48.98 -12.37
CA PHE A 257 -15.73 48.28 -13.18
C PHE A 257 -15.08 47.50 -14.32
N VAL A 258 -14.15 48.12 -15.04
CA VAL A 258 -13.40 47.49 -16.13
C VAL A 258 -12.60 46.28 -15.65
N LEU A 259 -11.85 46.42 -14.55
CA LEU A 259 -11.08 45.31 -13.97
C LEU A 259 -11.97 44.16 -13.50
N LYS A 260 -13.17 44.45 -12.99
CA LYS A 260 -14.12 43.41 -12.58
C LYS A 260 -14.57 42.55 -13.76
N GLU A 261 -14.80 43.15 -14.92
CA GLU A 261 -15.13 42.41 -16.15
C GLU A 261 -13.97 41.51 -16.61
N PHE A 262 -12.72 41.99 -16.56
CA PHE A 262 -11.54 41.18 -16.88
C PHE A 262 -11.33 40.02 -15.89
N HIS A 263 -11.54 40.26 -14.59
CA HIS A 263 -11.52 39.17 -13.59
C HIS A 263 -12.64 38.16 -13.83
N GLY A 264 -13.83 38.62 -14.24
CA GLY A 264 -14.94 37.73 -14.61
C GLY A 264 -14.61 36.81 -15.79
N VAL A 265 -13.93 37.31 -16.81
CA VAL A 265 -13.41 36.49 -17.92
C VAL A 265 -12.38 35.49 -17.41
N ALA A 266 -11.43 35.92 -16.57
CA ALA A 266 -10.43 35.03 -16.01
C ALA A 266 -11.06 33.90 -15.19
N ASP A 267 -12.00 34.22 -14.31
CA ASP A 267 -12.72 33.24 -13.49
C ASP A 267 -13.55 32.27 -14.35
N SER A 268 -14.18 32.76 -15.42
CA SER A 268 -14.91 31.92 -16.37
C SER A 268 -13.99 30.89 -17.05
N VAL A 269 -12.82 31.33 -17.52
CA VAL A 269 -11.79 30.43 -18.07
C VAL A 269 -11.34 29.42 -17.02
N LYS A 270 -11.04 29.86 -15.79
CA LYS A 270 -10.61 28.99 -14.70
C LYS A 270 -11.63 27.91 -14.39
N ASN A 271 -12.91 28.26 -14.36
CA ASN A 271 -14.02 27.32 -14.15
C ASN A 271 -14.12 26.29 -15.28
N GLY A 272 -13.98 26.70 -16.53
CA GLY A 272 -13.94 25.78 -17.68
C GLY A 272 -12.73 24.84 -17.64
N LEU A 273 -11.56 25.33 -17.24
CA LEU A 273 -10.35 24.51 -17.06
C LEU A 273 -10.48 23.53 -15.88
N HIS A 274 -11.19 23.89 -14.82
CA HIS A 274 -11.53 23.00 -13.71
C HIS A 274 -12.48 21.88 -14.15
N ALA A 275 -13.50 22.19 -14.95
CA ALA A 275 -14.41 21.18 -15.50
C ALA A 275 -13.68 20.13 -16.36
N ILE A 276 -12.57 20.50 -17.02
CA ILE A 276 -11.72 19.58 -17.79
C ILE A 276 -10.73 18.81 -16.89
N ALA A 277 -10.35 19.37 -15.75
CA ALA A 277 -9.45 18.73 -14.79
C ALA A 277 -10.03 17.41 -14.24
N ASP A 278 -11.34 17.35 -14.09
CA ASP A 278 -12.04 16.17 -13.57
C ASP A 278 -12.05 14.98 -14.54
N VAL A 279 -11.66 15.22 -15.80
CA VAL A 279 -11.70 14.29 -16.95
C VAL A 279 -10.34 13.58 -17.16
N SER A 280 -9.43 13.65 -16.19
CA SER A 280 -8.07 13.09 -16.24
C SER A 280 -8.00 11.59 -16.61
N PRO A 281 -7.10 11.16 -17.52
CA PRO A 281 -6.72 9.78 -17.78
C PRO A 281 -6.04 9.12 -16.61
N SER A 282 -5.65 9.81 -15.54
CA SER A 282 -5.39 9.08 -14.29
C SER A 282 -6.62 8.25 -13.86
N LYS A 283 -7.83 8.70 -14.23
CA LYS A 283 -9.10 7.94 -14.09
C LYS A 283 -9.42 7.03 -15.30
N LEU A 284 -8.66 7.07 -16.41
CA LEU A 284 -8.90 6.29 -17.64
C LEU A 284 -7.70 5.44 -18.13
N ALA A 285 -6.51 5.52 -17.55
CA ALA A 285 -5.28 4.97 -18.14
C ALA A 285 -4.69 3.86 -17.26
N PRO A 286 -5.19 2.62 -17.38
CA PRO A 286 -4.46 1.44 -16.94
C PRO A 286 -3.22 1.16 -17.83
N MET A 287 -2.72 2.13 -18.62
CA MET A 287 -1.44 2.02 -19.34
C MET A 287 -0.25 2.38 -18.44
N LEU A 288 -0.21 1.71 -17.31
CA LEU A 288 1.00 1.26 -16.63
C LEU A 288 0.48 0.12 -15.80
N VAL A 289 0.67 -1.11 -16.29
CA VAL A 289 0.27 -2.31 -15.54
C VAL A 289 1.00 -2.23 -14.21
N VAL A 290 0.29 -1.79 -13.17
CA VAL A 290 0.83 -1.71 -11.83
C VAL A 290 1.17 -3.15 -11.46
N GLY A 291 2.44 -3.41 -11.19
CA GLY A 291 2.88 -4.76 -10.84
C GLY A 291 2.32 -5.15 -9.47
N ASN A 292 1.66 -6.31 -9.40
CA ASN A 292 1.31 -6.94 -8.11
C ASN A 292 2.45 -7.84 -7.57
N TRP A 293 3.57 -7.95 -8.29
CA TRP A 293 4.74 -8.72 -7.87
C TRP A 293 5.28 -8.30 -6.48
N PRO A 294 5.26 -7.02 -6.05
CA PRO A 294 5.74 -6.65 -4.71
C PRO A 294 4.85 -7.24 -3.60
N ILE A 295 3.54 -7.27 -3.84
CA ILE A 295 2.57 -7.89 -2.92
C ILE A 295 2.84 -9.40 -2.83
N LYS A 296 3.10 -10.07 -3.95
CA LYS A 296 3.49 -11.49 -3.98
C LYS A 296 4.76 -11.73 -3.17
N VAL A 297 5.78 -10.87 -3.27
CA VAL A 297 7.01 -10.98 -2.46
C VAL A 297 6.69 -10.88 -0.96
N PHE A 298 5.87 -9.92 -0.55
CA PHE A 298 5.46 -9.79 0.86
C PHE A 298 4.67 -11.01 1.36
N ILE A 299 3.66 -11.45 0.62
CA ILE A 299 2.86 -12.62 1.01
C ILE A 299 3.75 -13.87 1.09
N GLY A 300 4.65 -14.05 0.12
CA GLY A 300 5.58 -15.17 0.10
C GLY A 300 6.51 -15.17 1.31
N SER A 301 7.05 -14.01 1.67
CA SER A 301 7.89 -13.91 2.87
C SER A 301 7.10 -14.11 4.16
N ALA A 302 5.84 -13.70 4.22
CA ALA A 302 4.93 -13.98 5.35
C ALA A 302 4.65 -15.49 5.49
N VAL A 303 4.32 -16.19 4.39
CA VAL A 303 4.14 -17.66 4.39
C VAL A 303 5.40 -18.36 4.90
N VAL A 304 6.58 -17.98 4.40
CA VAL A 304 7.86 -18.54 4.84
C VAL A 304 8.09 -18.28 6.32
N CYS A 305 7.90 -17.05 6.79
CA CYS A 305 8.08 -16.69 8.20
C CYS A 305 7.21 -17.52 9.14
N LEU A 306 5.90 -17.57 8.88
CA LEU A 306 4.95 -18.28 9.72
C LEU A 306 5.19 -19.80 9.67
N THR A 307 5.59 -20.33 8.51
CA THR A 307 5.94 -21.76 8.38
C THR A 307 7.21 -22.11 9.14
N LEU A 308 8.27 -21.30 9.06
CA LEU A 308 9.50 -21.52 9.84
C LEU A 308 9.24 -21.42 11.35
N SER A 309 8.36 -20.50 11.76
CA SER A 309 7.97 -20.37 13.17
C SER A 309 7.17 -21.57 13.68
N SER A 310 6.22 -22.08 12.89
CA SER A 310 5.48 -23.30 13.28
C SER A 310 6.39 -24.53 13.35
N ILE A 311 7.33 -24.68 12.43
CA ILE A 311 8.35 -25.73 12.45
C ILE A 311 9.20 -25.63 13.72
N TYR A 312 9.66 -24.43 14.09
CA TYR A 312 10.41 -24.21 15.33
C TYR A 312 9.60 -24.66 16.55
N HIS A 313 8.41 -24.10 16.76
CA HIS A 313 7.58 -24.41 17.92
C HIS A 313 7.15 -25.89 17.98
N LEU A 314 7.10 -26.60 16.84
CA LEU A 314 6.79 -28.01 16.79
C LEU A 314 8.01 -28.92 17.09
N LEU A 315 9.18 -28.58 16.55
CA LEU A 315 10.34 -29.47 16.49
C LEU A 315 11.50 -29.11 17.44
N TRP A 316 11.46 -27.94 18.09
CA TRP A 316 12.55 -27.51 18.98
C TRP A 316 12.81 -28.44 20.17
N VAL A 317 11.88 -29.35 20.48
CA VAL A 317 11.98 -30.32 21.59
C VAL A 317 12.87 -31.53 21.29
N GLN A 318 13.36 -31.67 20.04
CA GLN A 318 14.16 -32.82 19.61
C GLN A 318 15.52 -32.92 20.34
N SER A 319 16.29 -31.83 20.35
CA SER A 319 17.57 -31.74 21.05
C SER A 319 17.95 -30.29 21.27
N ALA A 320 18.90 -30.03 22.18
CA ALA A 320 19.42 -28.68 22.42
C ALA A 320 20.08 -28.11 21.15
N GLU A 321 20.83 -28.92 20.40
CA GLU A 321 21.51 -28.53 19.16
C GLU A 321 20.49 -28.22 18.05
N ALA A 322 19.49 -29.07 17.88
CA ALA A 322 18.43 -28.86 16.89
C ALA A 322 17.63 -27.59 17.21
N SER A 323 17.37 -27.31 18.49
CA SER A 323 16.65 -26.11 18.91
C SER A 323 17.35 -24.81 18.50
N VAL A 324 18.69 -24.79 18.49
CA VAL A 324 19.50 -23.64 18.05
C VAL A 324 19.36 -23.42 16.54
N VAL A 325 19.33 -24.49 15.74
CA VAL A 325 19.12 -24.37 14.29
C VAL A 325 17.71 -23.88 13.98
N PHE A 326 16.69 -24.45 14.63
CA PHE A 326 15.31 -24.06 14.39
C PHE A 326 15.01 -22.61 14.82
N ILE A 327 15.56 -22.14 15.94
CA ILE A 327 15.38 -20.73 16.34
C ILE A 327 16.10 -19.76 15.39
N GLN A 328 17.23 -20.16 14.79
CA GLN A 328 17.90 -19.37 13.74
C GLN A 328 17.05 -19.28 12.47
N LEU A 329 16.36 -20.37 12.09
CA LEU A 329 15.42 -20.37 10.98
C LEU A 329 14.19 -19.49 11.26
N ASP A 330 13.64 -19.54 12.47
CA ASP A 330 12.54 -18.67 12.90
C ASP A 330 12.94 -17.18 12.80
N TYR A 331 14.10 -16.81 13.35
CA TYR A 331 14.65 -15.45 13.19
C TYR A 331 14.89 -15.06 11.74
N SER A 332 15.26 -16.00 10.88
CA SER A 332 15.42 -15.76 9.44
C SER A 332 14.08 -15.48 8.77
N GLY A 333 13.02 -16.17 9.19
CA GLY A 333 11.65 -15.88 8.79
C GLY A 333 11.25 -14.43 9.08
N ILE A 334 11.53 -13.95 10.29
CA ILE A 334 11.23 -12.56 10.69
C ILE A 334 11.98 -11.56 9.78
N ILE A 335 13.27 -11.80 9.51
CA ILE A 335 14.08 -10.94 8.61
C ILE A 335 13.46 -10.89 7.21
N LEU A 336 13.09 -12.04 6.66
CA LEU A 336 12.46 -12.12 5.34
C LEU A 336 11.11 -11.42 5.29
N MET A 337 10.28 -11.58 6.33
CA MET A 337 8.97 -10.92 6.41
C MET A 337 9.11 -9.40 6.51
N ILE A 338 10.02 -8.91 7.37
CA ILE A 338 10.33 -7.48 7.46
C ILE A 338 10.79 -6.98 6.10
N ALA A 339 11.82 -7.58 5.49
CA ALA A 339 12.33 -7.15 4.20
C ALA A 339 11.26 -7.16 3.10
N GLY A 340 10.48 -8.25 3.00
CA GLY A 340 9.40 -8.38 2.03
C GLY A 340 8.29 -7.33 2.20
N SER A 341 8.01 -6.89 3.43
CA SER A 341 7.00 -5.86 3.70
C SER A 341 7.36 -4.50 3.07
N PHE A 342 8.65 -4.21 2.87
CA PHE A 342 9.10 -2.96 2.23
C PHE A 342 8.87 -2.94 0.72
N PHE A 343 8.77 -4.10 0.07
CA PHE A 343 8.61 -4.18 -1.39
C PHE A 343 7.37 -3.45 -1.90
N PRO A 344 6.14 -3.76 -1.43
CA PRO A 344 4.95 -3.01 -1.86
C PRO A 344 5.00 -1.55 -1.43
N LEU A 345 5.48 -1.26 -0.21
CA LEU A 345 5.59 0.10 0.29
C LEU A 345 6.48 0.97 -0.62
N ILE A 346 7.70 0.52 -0.92
CA ILE A 346 8.64 1.27 -1.76
C ILE A 346 8.15 1.35 -3.20
N TYR A 347 7.73 0.23 -3.79
CA TYR A 347 7.35 0.16 -5.20
C TYR A 347 6.16 1.07 -5.50
N TYR A 348 5.10 1.02 -4.69
CA TYR A 348 3.93 1.87 -4.90
C TYR A 348 4.21 3.32 -4.49
N SER A 349 4.98 3.58 -3.43
CA SER A 349 5.23 4.97 -3.03
C SER A 349 6.12 5.72 -4.02
N PHE A 350 7.15 5.08 -4.56
CA PHE A 350 8.11 5.70 -5.48
C PHE A 350 7.85 5.33 -6.95
N TYR A 351 6.64 4.87 -7.27
CA TYR A 351 6.26 4.36 -8.59
C TYR A 351 6.70 5.26 -9.76
N CYS A 352 6.58 6.58 -9.58
CA CYS A 352 6.93 7.59 -10.58
C CYS A 352 8.41 7.95 -10.67
N THR A 353 9.26 7.37 -9.81
CA THR A 353 10.69 7.62 -9.74
C THR A 353 11.47 6.30 -9.68
N PRO A 354 11.65 5.59 -10.82
CA PRO A 354 12.23 4.25 -10.84
C PRO A 354 13.62 4.16 -10.19
N GLY A 355 14.45 5.20 -10.31
CA GLY A 355 15.77 5.24 -9.68
C GLY A 355 15.72 5.09 -8.16
N LEU A 356 14.71 5.69 -7.49
CA LEU A 356 14.53 5.56 -6.04
C LEU A 356 13.99 4.19 -5.65
N ILE A 357 13.16 3.57 -6.49
CA ILE A 357 12.70 2.19 -6.29
C ILE A 357 13.91 1.26 -6.24
N TYR A 358 14.77 1.27 -7.27
CA TYR A 358 15.94 0.40 -7.33
C TYR A 358 16.92 0.67 -6.19
N LEU A 359 17.13 1.94 -5.83
CA LEU A 359 17.98 2.31 -4.70
C LEU A 359 17.47 1.73 -3.39
N TYR A 360 16.22 2.01 -3.01
CA TYR A 360 15.69 1.58 -1.72
C TYR A 360 15.46 0.07 -1.65
N LEU A 361 14.99 -0.57 -2.73
CA LEU A 361 14.88 -2.03 -2.80
C LEU A 361 16.25 -2.71 -2.76
N GLY A 362 17.28 -2.13 -3.37
CA GLY A 362 18.65 -2.62 -3.30
C GLY A 362 19.22 -2.54 -1.88
N ILE A 363 19.01 -1.41 -1.18
CA ILE A 363 19.46 -1.23 0.21
C ILE A 363 18.77 -2.24 1.13
N ILE A 364 17.44 -2.34 1.10
CA ILE A 364 16.73 -3.27 2.01
C ILE A 364 17.09 -4.72 1.72
N SER A 365 17.27 -5.11 0.46
CA SER A 365 17.68 -6.47 0.09
C SER A 365 19.09 -6.79 0.60
N THR A 366 20.02 -5.84 0.48
CA THR A 366 21.40 -5.99 0.98
C THR A 366 21.43 -6.08 2.50
N LEU A 367 20.68 -5.21 3.18
CA LEU A 367 20.53 -5.25 4.64
C LEU A 367 19.91 -6.57 5.11
N ALA A 368 18.89 -7.08 4.42
CA ALA A 368 18.26 -8.36 4.72
C ALA A 368 19.23 -9.53 4.58
N VAL A 369 19.99 -9.59 3.48
CA VAL A 369 21.02 -10.63 3.27
C VAL A 369 22.10 -10.55 4.35
N ALA A 370 22.57 -9.35 4.69
CA ALA A 370 23.54 -9.16 5.76
C ALA A 370 22.97 -9.64 7.11
N CYS A 371 21.72 -9.32 7.42
CA CYS A 371 21.04 -9.78 8.65
C CYS A 371 20.91 -11.30 8.69
N LEU A 372 20.57 -11.95 7.57
CA LEU A 372 20.46 -13.40 7.48
C LEU A 372 21.80 -14.09 7.72
N VAL A 373 22.86 -13.62 7.05
CA VAL A 373 24.22 -14.15 7.23
C VAL A 373 24.67 -13.96 8.68
N ALA A 374 24.46 -12.77 9.25
CA ALA A 374 24.81 -12.50 10.63
C ALA A 374 24.03 -13.40 11.59
N SER A 375 22.72 -13.58 11.42
CA SER A 375 21.88 -14.44 12.27
C SER A 375 22.35 -15.90 12.30
N MET A 376 22.87 -16.39 11.18
CA MET A 376 23.36 -17.77 11.02
C MET A 376 24.79 -17.96 11.55
N VAL A 377 25.67 -16.97 11.37
CA VAL A 377 27.12 -17.11 11.60
C VAL A 377 27.56 -16.53 12.94
N THR A 378 26.98 -15.41 13.39
CA THR A 378 27.50 -14.69 14.55
C THR A 378 27.00 -15.29 15.86
N LYS A 379 27.93 -15.53 16.79
CA LYS A 379 27.60 -15.83 18.20
C LYS A 379 27.41 -14.56 19.04
N ASN A 380 27.79 -13.39 18.50
CA ASN A 380 27.70 -12.12 19.21
C ASN A 380 26.27 -11.56 19.12
N SER A 381 25.55 -11.63 20.25
CA SER A 381 24.16 -11.15 20.36
C SER A 381 24.00 -9.66 20.08
N THR A 382 25.04 -8.84 20.33
CA THR A 382 25.03 -7.40 20.08
C THR A 382 24.98 -7.10 18.59
N ILE A 383 25.86 -7.75 17.80
CA ILE A 383 25.88 -7.60 16.33
C ILE A 383 24.54 -8.04 15.73
N ARG A 384 24.00 -9.16 16.21
CA ARG A 384 22.69 -9.64 15.77
C ARG A 384 21.60 -8.60 16.06
N SER A 385 21.52 -8.10 17.28
CA SER A 385 20.48 -7.16 17.71
C SER A 385 20.60 -5.79 17.01
N SER A 386 21.82 -5.28 16.79
CA SER A 386 22.04 -4.02 16.09
C SER A 386 21.60 -4.08 14.62
N MET A 387 21.75 -5.23 13.97
CA MET A 387 21.33 -5.41 12.58
C MET A 387 19.81 -5.49 12.44
N PHE A 388 19.12 -6.18 13.36
CA PHE A 388 17.66 -6.14 13.44
C PHE A 388 17.12 -4.72 13.66
N LEU A 389 17.79 -3.96 14.53
CA LEU A 389 17.45 -2.58 14.81
C LEU A 389 17.66 -1.69 13.57
N ALA A 390 18.76 -1.87 12.84
CA ALA A 390 19.03 -1.16 11.59
C ALA A 390 17.99 -1.48 10.50
N LEU A 391 17.60 -2.75 10.35
CA LEU A 391 16.56 -3.19 9.41
C LEU A 391 15.21 -2.52 9.72
N GLY A 392 14.84 -2.42 11.00
CA GLY A 392 13.63 -1.74 11.43
C GLY A 392 13.67 -0.22 11.21
N PHE A 393 14.76 0.44 11.60
CA PHE A 393 14.90 1.90 11.44
C PHE A 393 15.02 2.36 10.00
N PHE A 394 15.44 1.48 9.08
CA PHE A 394 15.45 1.82 7.65
C PHE A 394 14.07 2.26 7.15
N ALA A 395 12.96 1.83 7.77
CA ALA A 395 11.61 2.30 7.46
C ALA A 395 11.47 3.84 7.52
N LEU A 396 12.20 4.50 8.43
CA LEU A 396 12.13 5.95 8.60
C LEU A 396 12.71 6.71 7.41
N VAL A 397 13.63 6.12 6.65
CA VAL A 397 14.31 6.79 5.53
C VAL A 397 13.39 7.01 4.32
N PRO A 398 12.78 5.99 3.69
CA PRO A 398 11.88 6.18 2.56
C PRO A 398 10.61 6.93 2.97
N ILE A 399 10.07 6.68 4.18
CA ILE A 399 8.90 7.41 4.69
C ILE A 399 9.25 8.89 4.90
N GLY A 400 10.39 9.18 5.52
CA GLY A 400 10.87 10.55 5.72
C GLY A 400 11.07 11.27 4.40
N HIS A 401 11.68 10.63 3.40
CA HIS A 401 11.82 11.20 2.05
C HIS A 401 10.45 11.50 1.43
N LEU A 402 9.49 10.58 1.52
CA LEU A 402 8.13 10.80 0.99
C LEU A 402 7.44 12.01 1.64
N ILE A 403 7.54 12.12 2.97
CA ILE A 403 6.96 13.24 3.74
C ILE A 403 7.66 14.56 3.38
N LEU A 404 8.98 14.58 3.22
CA LEU A 404 9.71 15.78 2.82
C LEU A 404 9.37 16.22 1.40
N LYS A 405 9.05 15.28 0.50
CA LYS A 405 8.72 15.58 -0.90
C LYS A 405 7.28 16.07 -1.11
N HIS A 406 6.30 15.42 -0.49
CA HIS A 406 4.86 15.69 -0.75
C HIS A 406 4.17 16.40 0.42
N GLY A 407 4.74 16.37 1.62
CA GLY A 407 4.09 16.79 2.85
C GLY A 407 3.26 15.66 3.49
N ILE A 408 3.06 15.72 4.80
CA ILE A 408 2.35 14.67 5.56
C ILE A 408 0.86 14.58 5.22
N TRP A 409 0.26 15.68 4.75
CA TRP A 409 -1.17 15.80 4.47
C TRP A 409 -1.55 15.44 3.03
N ASP A 410 -0.58 15.03 2.20
CA ASP A 410 -0.84 14.60 0.83
C ASP A 410 -1.56 13.23 0.82
N ASP A 411 -2.52 13.08 -0.09
CA ASP A 411 -3.31 11.85 -0.25
C ASP A 411 -2.44 10.61 -0.48
N HIS A 412 -1.30 10.78 -1.17
CA HIS A 412 -0.30 9.73 -1.40
C HIS A 412 0.26 9.19 -0.08
N ILE A 413 0.42 10.04 0.94
CA ILE A 413 0.92 9.63 2.26
C ILE A 413 -0.23 9.07 3.10
N GLN A 414 -1.36 9.77 3.12
CA GLN A 414 -2.49 9.45 3.98
C GLN A 414 -3.07 8.06 3.73
N ILE A 415 -2.99 7.57 2.50
CA ILE A 415 -3.52 6.24 2.15
C ILE A 415 -2.84 5.11 2.91
N PHE A 416 -1.51 5.17 3.08
CA PHE A 416 -0.76 4.11 3.75
C PHE A 416 -0.37 4.46 5.18
N PHE A 417 -0.43 5.74 5.56
CA PHE A 417 0.03 6.22 6.87
C PHE A 417 -0.84 5.71 8.03
N LYS A 418 -2.18 5.74 7.89
CA LYS A 418 -3.09 5.28 8.96
C LYS A 418 -2.93 3.78 9.26
N PRO A 419 -2.98 2.87 8.25
CA PRO A 419 -2.71 1.45 8.49
C PRO A 419 -1.30 1.21 9.05
N LEU A 420 -0.30 1.96 8.58
CA LEU A 420 1.07 1.86 9.08
C LEU A 420 1.18 2.21 10.59
N MET A 421 0.50 3.25 11.05
CA MET A 421 0.46 3.60 12.48
C MET A 421 -0.21 2.50 13.31
N LEU A 422 -1.30 1.93 12.81
CA LEU A 422 -1.98 0.82 13.47
C LEU A 422 -1.08 -0.42 13.57
N MET A 423 -0.34 -0.75 12.50
CA MET A 423 0.66 -1.82 12.54
C MET A 423 1.78 -1.52 13.55
N GLY A 424 2.31 -0.30 13.56
CA GLY A 424 3.34 0.12 14.51
C GLY A 424 2.87 -0.02 15.96
N PHE A 425 1.62 0.35 16.24
CA PHE A 425 0.99 0.14 17.54
C PHE A 425 0.91 -1.36 17.90
N LEU A 426 0.45 -2.22 16.99
CA LEU A 426 0.34 -3.66 17.24
C LEU A 426 1.71 -4.31 17.49
N TYR A 427 2.74 -3.93 16.75
CA TYR A 427 4.11 -4.41 16.99
C TYR A 427 4.63 -3.96 18.36
N LEU A 428 4.42 -2.70 18.75
CA LEU A 428 4.85 -2.19 20.05
C LEU A 428 4.08 -2.85 21.19
N LEU A 429 2.76 -3.01 21.05
CA LEU A 429 1.90 -3.69 22.01
C LEU A 429 2.35 -5.14 22.20
N GLY A 430 2.49 -5.88 21.10
CA GLY A 430 2.96 -7.26 21.14
C GLY A 430 4.34 -7.38 21.80
N ALA A 431 5.30 -6.53 21.40
CA ALA A 431 6.66 -6.57 21.94
C ALA A 431 6.68 -6.27 23.44
N THR A 432 5.82 -5.35 23.89
CA THR A 432 5.63 -5.02 25.30
C THR A 432 5.02 -6.19 26.07
N ILE A 433 3.98 -6.82 25.54
CA ILE A 433 3.35 -8.01 26.15
C ILE A 433 4.38 -9.14 26.30
N TYR A 434 5.11 -9.45 25.22
CA TYR A 434 6.17 -10.46 25.20
C TYR A 434 7.30 -10.15 26.20
N GLY A 435 7.83 -8.93 26.17
CA GLY A 435 8.93 -8.50 27.04
C GLY A 435 8.56 -8.47 28.51
N THR A 436 7.31 -8.08 28.83
CA THR A 436 6.81 -8.05 30.22
C THR A 436 6.37 -9.41 30.75
N ARG A 437 6.19 -10.40 29.85
CA ARG A 437 5.62 -11.74 30.13
C ARG A 437 4.22 -11.66 30.74
N PHE A 438 3.41 -10.70 30.29
CA PHE A 438 2.02 -10.57 30.70
C PHE A 438 1.13 -11.49 29.84
N PRO A 439 0.15 -12.22 30.41
CA PRO A 439 -0.30 -12.20 31.81
C PRO A 439 0.37 -13.26 32.72
N GLU A 440 1.14 -14.20 32.16
CA GLU A 440 1.63 -15.38 32.91
C GLU A 440 2.54 -15.01 34.09
N ARG A 441 3.23 -13.87 34.03
CA ARG A 441 4.00 -13.32 35.14
C ARG A 441 3.19 -13.09 36.41
N PHE A 442 1.92 -12.67 36.26
CA PHE A 442 1.04 -12.37 37.39
C PHE A 442 0.30 -13.62 37.89
N PHE A 443 0.05 -14.58 37.01
CA PHE A 443 -0.64 -15.82 37.35
C PHE A 443 0.12 -17.05 36.83
N PRO A 444 1.28 -17.38 37.45
CA PRO A 444 2.09 -18.51 37.00
C PRO A 444 1.29 -19.82 37.02
N GLY A 445 1.44 -20.67 36.00
CA GLY A 445 0.69 -21.93 35.87
C GLY A 445 -0.71 -21.82 35.27
N HIS A 446 -1.31 -20.63 35.20
CA HIS A 446 -2.69 -20.47 34.72
C HIS A 446 -2.78 -20.32 33.20
N PHE A 447 -1.70 -19.81 32.59
CA PHE A 447 -1.59 -19.55 31.16
C PHE A 447 -0.64 -20.55 30.47
N ASP A 448 -0.50 -21.76 31.02
CA ASP A 448 0.49 -22.74 30.55
C ASP A 448 0.24 -23.19 29.11
N VAL A 449 -1.02 -23.32 28.70
CA VAL A 449 -1.42 -23.77 27.36
C VAL A 449 -2.05 -22.65 26.53
N TRP A 450 -2.73 -21.69 27.18
CA TRP A 450 -3.54 -20.67 26.51
C TRP A 450 -3.22 -19.28 27.04
N GLY A 451 -3.10 -18.30 26.15
CA GLY A 451 -3.11 -16.87 26.47
C GLY A 451 -1.82 -16.33 27.11
N HIS A 452 -0.71 -17.06 27.09
CA HIS A 452 0.56 -16.52 27.55
C HIS A 452 1.15 -15.50 26.55
N SER A 453 2.05 -14.65 27.02
CA SER A 453 2.59 -13.50 26.31
C SER A 453 3.09 -13.81 24.90
N HIS A 454 3.81 -14.91 24.72
CA HIS A 454 4.34 -15.35 23.42
C HIS A 454 3.24 -15.67 22.40
N GLN A 455 2.11 -16.24 22.82
CA GLN A 455 0.95 -16.48 21.94
C GLN A 455 0.30 -15.14 21.53
N LEU A 456 0.15 -14.22 22.47
CA LEU A 456 -0.39 -12.89 22.21
C LEU A 456 0.49 -12.08 21.26
N TRP A 457 1.81 -12.22 21.37
CA TRP A 457 2.77 -11.67 20.42
C TRP A 457 2.53 -12.20 19.00
N HIS A 458 2.41 -13.52 18.83
CA HIS A 458 2.15 -14.12 17.53
C HIS A 458 0.83 -13.65 16.92
N ILE A 459 -0.23 -13.52 17.73
CA ILE A 459 -1.51 -12.95 17.28
C ILE A 459 -1.32 -11.52 16.78
N CYS A 460 -0.61 -10.66 17.53
CA CYS A 460 -0.33 -9.29 17.12
C CYS A 460 0.43 -9.23 15.79
N VAL A 461 1.43 -10.11 15.60
CA VAL A 461 2.22 -10.19 14.36
C VAL A 461 1.35 -10.61 13.18
N VAL A 462 0.51 -11.64 13.31
CA VAL A 462 -0.38 -12.08 12.23
C VAL A 462 -1.40 -11.00 11.87
N VAL A 463 -2.03 -10.35 12.86
CA VAL A 463 -2.99 -9.26 12.63
C VAL A 463 -2.30 -8.06 11.97
N ALA A 464 -1.10 -7.67 12.42
CA ALA A 464 -0.34 -6.59 11.81
C ALA A 464 0.05 -6.92 10.35
N ALA A 465 0.42 -8.16 10.05
CA ALA A 465 0.72 -8.60 8.70
C ALA A 465 -0.52 -8.57 7.78
N LEU A 466 -1.70 -8.92 8.30
CA LEU A 466 -2.97 -8.82 7.56
C LEU A 466 -3.34 -7.37 7.27
N ILE A 467 -3.14 -6.47 8.23
CA ILE A 467 -3.30 -5.03 8.01
C ILE A 467 -2.30 -4.53 6.96
N HIS A 468 -1.05 -5.04 6.97
CA HIS A 468 -0.07 -4.71 5.94
C HIS A 468 -0.48 -5.16 4.55
N TYR A 469 -1.04 -6.37 4.44
CA TYR A 469 -1.60 -6.87 3.19
C TYR A 469 -2.72 -5.94 2.68
N GLY A 470 -3.68 -5.60 3.53
CA GLY A 470 -4.76 -4.67 3.19
C GLY A 470 -4.21 -3.30 2.76
N ASN A 471 -3.21 -2.78 3.48
CA ASN A 471 -2.52 -1.54 3.15
C ASN A 471 -1.84 -1.60 1.77
N ALA A 472 -1.15 -2.72 1.47
CA ALA A 472 -0.48 -2.92 0.20
C ALA A 472 -1.48 -3.01 -0.98
N MET A 473 -2.61 -3.70 -0.79
CA MET A 473 -3.70 -3.76 -1.77
C MET A 473 -4.33 -2.39 -2.00
N GLN A 474 -4.59 -1.63 -0.93
CA GLN A 474 -5.14 -0.29 -1.04
C GLN A 474 -4.19 0.65 -1.80
N HIS A 475 -2.89 0.57 -1.54
CA HIS A 475 -1.89 1.35 -2.27
C HIS A 475 -1.80 0.92 -3.74
N TYR A 476 -1.86 -0.38 -4.03
CA TYR A 476 -1.93 -0.91 -5.39
C TYR A 476 -3.13 -0.36 -6.17
N GLU A 477 -4.33 -0.39 -5.56
CA GLU A 477 -5.56 0.13 -6.17
C GLU A 477 -5.50 1.64 -6.39
N TRP A 478 -4.98 2.39 -5.43
CA TRP A 478 -4.82 3.83 -5.60
C TRP A 478 -3.82 4.18 -6.68
N ARG A 479 -2.76 3.36 -6.88
CA ARG A 479 -1.84 3.52 -8.02
C ARG A 479 -2.47 3.19 -9.35
N TRP A 480 -3.43 2.27 -9.38
CA TRP A 480 -4.24 2.03 -10.56
C TRP A 480 -5.10 3.25 -10.93
N GLN A 481 -5.56 4.00 -9.92
CA GLN A 481 -6.40 5.20 -10.08
C GLN A 481 -5.59 6.50 -10.20
N THR A 482 -4.31 6.47 -9.85
CA THR A 482 -3.44 7.65 -9.72
C THR A 482 -2.12 7.39 -10.43
N GLY A 483 -2.10 7.73 -11.72
CA GLY A 483 -0.90 7.69 -12.56
C GLY A 483 0.16 8.72 -12.15
N CYS A 484 1.28 8.69 -12.86
CA CYS A 484 2.35 9.66 -12.69
C CYS A 484 2.04 10.94 -13.47
N THR A 485 2.24 12.09 -12.82
CA THR A 485 2.10 13.43 -13.42
C THR A 485 3.32 13.84 -14.21
#